data_AF-A0A494SWV0-F1
#
_entry.id   AF-A0A494SWV0-F1
#
_cell.length_a   1.000
_cell.length_b   1.000
_cell.length_c   1.000
_cell.angle_alpha   90.00
_cell.angle_beta   90.00
_cell.angle_gamma   90.00
#
_symmetry.space_group_name_H-M   'P 1'
#
loop_
_entity.id
_entity.type
_entity.pdbx_description
1 polymer ?
#
loop_
_entity_poly.entity_id
_entity_poly.type
_entity_poly.pdbx_seq_one_letter_code
_entity_poly.pdbx_strand_id
1 'polypeptide(L)'
;MPNGTQVWVRPDSSYRPNLLVTIGLLLGLACLWTLLFSISILGSLWRFSEPDAAAPVLSAADQRADLAVLVVQFVVGSIAVASVLLIRKRTLAAALPARRGSAADAAVAFCAAIAASSALVLALDSSGLARFDISVPAVVESPALAALSAVSAGLREEPLMAALPVVLLAGRVPIGAIMVVAGVMRGFLYLYFGGGGFVWAALWGAAAVWVYFKYRRLWVLVVVHGLIMNIQAFDRVIGYDSAAMVLQWANILILFGALTLWIVPRALSSVRLGDRRGDLRTSDLVEPEVSDVPELPHVPPDDASRKPPAVSP
;
A
#
# COMPACT_ATOMS: atom_id res chain seq x y z
N MET A 1 -22.77 18.20 0.84
CA MET A 1 -22.04 16.92 0.92
C MET A 1 -21.89 16.56 2.39
N PRO A 2 -22.41 15.43 2.88
CA PRO A 2 -22.34 15.13 4.30
C PRO A 2 -20.90 14.75 4.69
N ASN A 3 -20.35 15.46 5.66
CA ASN A 3 -19.09 15.14 6.34
C ASN A 3 -19.26 13.84 7.13
N GLY A 4 -19.06 12.72 6.45
CA GLY A 4 -19.09 11.39 7.05
C GLY A 4 -17.78 11.07 7.77
N THR A 5 -17.60 11.59 8.98
CA THR A 5 -16.78 10.92 9.98
C THR A 5 -17.50 9.64 10.40
N GLN A 6 -17.50 8.63 9.52
CA GLN A 6 -17.76 7.26 9.96
C GLN A 6 -16.59 6.88 10.87
N VAL A 7 -16.81 7.08 12.16
CA VAL A 7 -16.08 6.41 13.24
C VAL A 7 -15.98 4.95 12.85
N TRP A 8 -14.78 4.39 12.90
CA TRP A 8 -14.55 2.96 12.67
C TRP A 8 -15.47 2.17 13.60
N VAL A 9 -16.59 1.69 13.07
CA VAL A 9 -17.40 0.71 13.76
C VAL A 9 -16.56 -0.57 13.72
N ARG A 10 -16.06 -1.00 14.88
CA ARG A 10 -15.47 -2.34 15.00
C ARG A 10 -16.47 -3.31 14.36
N PRO A 11 -16.03 -4.25 13.50
CA PRO A 11 -16.90 -5.34 13.06
C PRO A 11 -17.58 -5.91 14.29
N ASP A 12 -18.87 -6.21 14.20
CA ASP A 12 -19.72 -6.68 15.31
C ASP A 12 -18.90 -7.42 16.38
N SER A 13 -18.97 -6.94 17.62
CA SER A 13 -18.22 -7.47 18.76
C SER A 13 -18.42 -8.98 19.03
N SER A 14 -19.33 -9.62 18.29
CA SER A 14 -19.58 -11.06 18.27
C SER A 14 -18.59 -11.86 17.41
N TYR A 15 -17.88 -11.25 16.44
CA TYR A 15 -16.89 -11.98 15.63
C TYR A 15 -15.55 -12.04 16.36
N ARG A 16 -15.34 -13.12 17.13
CA ARG A 16 -14.02 -13.51 17.63
C ARG A 16 -13.34 -14.39 16.58
N PRO A 17 -12.30 -13.92 15.88
CA PRO A 17 -11.59 -14.76 14.93
C PRO A 17 -11.02 -15.98 15.65
N ASN A 18 -11.25 -17.17 15.09
CA ASN A 18 -10.67 -18.40 15.63
C ASN A 18 -9.13 -18.28 15.56
N LEU A 19 -8.47 -18.39 16.72
CA LEU A 19 -7.03 -18.22 16.85
C LEU A 19 -6.26 -19.27 16.04
N LEU A 20 -6.69 -20.54 16.09
CA LEU A 20 -6.06 -21.63 15.33
C LEU A 20 -6.13 -21.38 13.83
N VAL A 21 -7.27 -20.90 13.34
CA VAL A 21 -7.42 -20.51 11.93
C VAL A 21 -6.49 -19.35 11.60
N THR A 22 -6.41 -18.34 12.46
CA THR A 22 -5.55 -17.17 12.22
C THR A 22 -4.06 -17.56 12.17
N ILE A 23 -3.62 -18.40 13.10
CA ILE A 23 -2.26 -18.95 13.11
C ILE A 23 -2.03 -19.80 11.86
N GLY A 24 -2.96 -20.70 11.51
CA GLY A 24 -2.86 -21.53 10.31
C GLY A 24 -2.77 -20.72 9.02
N LEU A 25 -3.49 -19.59 8.93
CA LEU A 25 -3.41 -18.68 7.80
C LEU A 25 -2.08 -17.92 7.74
N LEU A 26 -1.55 -17.47 8.88
CA LEU A 26 -0.24 -16.83 8.97
C LEU A 26 0.88 -17.80 8.57
N LEU A 27 0.86 -19.01 9.13
CA LEU A 27 1.82 -20.06 8.80
C LEU A 27 1.70 -20.49 7.34
N GLY A 28 0.49 -20.69 6.84
CA GLY A 28 0.25 -21.02 5.43
C GLY A 28 0.76 -19.94 4.48
N LEU A 29 0.56 -18.66 4.81
CA LEU A 29 1.10 -17.53 4.06
C LEU A 29 2.63 -17.52 4.08
N ALA A 30 3.24 -17.67 5.26
CA ALA A 30 4.69 -17.72 5.43
C ALA A 30 5.29 -18.90 4.65
N CYS A 31 4.73 -20.11 4.78
CA CYS A 31 5.19 -21.31 4.07
C CYS A 31 5.05 -21.16 2.55
N LEU A 32 3.91 -20.67 2.06
CA LEU A 32 3.70 -20.43 0.63
C LEU A 32 4.72 -19.43 0.09
N TRP A 33 4.95 -18.35 0.82
CA TRP A 33 5.95 -17.35 0.46
C TRP A 33 7.37 -17.94 0.48
N THR A 34 7.77 -18.63 1.55
CA THR A 34 9.10 -19.25 1.64
C THR A 34 9.33 -20.23 0.51
N LEU A 35 8.32 -21.02 0.13
CA LEU A 35 8.40 -21.92 -1.01
C LEU A 35 8.60 -21.16 -2.32
N LEU A 36 7.73 -20.18 -2.60
CA LEU A 36 7.76 -19.42 -3.85
C LEU A 36 9.04 -18.61 -4.02
N PHE A 37 9.62 -18.12 -2.93
CA PHE A 37 10.82 -17.27 -2.95
C PHE A 37 12.08 -17.97 -2.42
N SER A 38 12.03 -19.29 -2.23
CA SER A 38 13.13 -20.08 -1.67
C SER A 38 14.46 -19.85 -2.38
N ILE A 39 14.46 -19.82 -3.72
CA ILE A 39 15.67 -19.55 -4.53
C ILE A 39 16.23 -18.16 -4.22
N SER A 40 15.39 -17.13 -4.16
CA SER A 40 15.83 -15.76 -3.85
C SER A 40 16.37 -15.64 -2.42
N ILE A 41 15.76 -16.34 -1.46
CA ILE A 41 16.21 -16.36 -0.07
C ILE A 41 17.56 -17.10 0.04
N LEU A 42 17.68 -18.28 -0.57
CA LEU A 42 18.93 -19.05 -0.60
C LEU A 42 20.04 -18.28 -1.29
N GLY A 43 19.75 -17.62 -2.41
CA GLY A 43 20.72 -16.75 -3.09
C GLY A 43 21.15 -15.57 -2.22
N SER A 44 20.21 -14.98 -1.46
CA SER A 44 20.54 -13.94 -0.49
C SER A 44 21.45 -14.46 0.62
N LEU A 45 21.12 -15.61 1.21
CA LEU A 45 21.92 -16.24 2.28
C LEU A 45 23.31 -16.64 1.78
N TRP A 46 23.41 -17.20 0.59
CA TRP A 46 24.69 -17.52 -0.04
C TRP A 46 25.55 -16.27 -0.23
N ARG A 47 24.93 -15.15 -0.63
CA ARG A 47 25.65 -13.88 -0.78
C ARG A 47 26.17 -13.33 0.56
N PHE A 48 25.51 -13.60 1.69
CA PHE A 48 26.07 -13.29 3.01
C PHE A 48 27.30 -14.12 3.36
N SER A 49 27.31 -15.40 2.96
CA SER A 49 28.48 -16.24 3.19
C SER A 49 29.65 -15.89 2.27
N GLU A 50 29.38 -15.29 1.10
CA GLU A 50 30.38 -14.91 0.10
C GLU A 50 30.20 -13.45 -0.35
N PRO A 51 30.47 -12.46 0.53
CA PRO A 51 30.24 -11.05 0.21
C PRO A 51 31.12 -10.55 -0.95
N ASP A 52 32.33 -11.09 -1.08
CA ASP A 52 33.30 -10.72 -2.11
C ASP A 52 33.12 -11.50 -3.43
N ALA A 53 32.10 -12.36 -3.53
CA ALA A 53 31.86 -13.11 -4.76
C ALA A 53 31.62 -12.14 -5.93
N ALA A 54 32.13 -12.51 -7.11
CA ALA A 54 31.91 -11.73 -8.33
C ALA A 54 30.40 -11.57 -8.62
N ALA A 55 30.06 -10.52 -9.36
CA ALA A 55 28.70 -10.34 -9.85
C ALA A 55 28.28 -11.57 -10.69
N PRO A 56 27.11 -12.16 -10.45
CA PRO A 56 26.64 -13.25 -11.29
C PRO A 56 26.42 -12.73 -12.71
N VAL A 57 26.94 -13.45 -13.70
CA VAL A 57 26.68 -13.19 -15.12
C VAL A 57 25.48 -14.03 -15.52
N LEU A 58 24.37 -13.36 -15.84
CA LEU A 58 23.13 -14.02 -16.26
C LEU A 58 23.07 -14.06 -17.79
N SER A 59 23.11 -15.27 -18.33
CA SER A 59 22.92 -15.47 -19.76
C SER A 59 21.51 -15.08 -20.19
N ALA A 60 21.30 -14.88 -21.49
CA ALA A 60 19.95 -14.70 -22.03
C ALA A 60 19.03 -15.90 -21.73
N ALA A 61 19.58 -17.11 -21.56
CA ALA A 61 18.82 -18.30 -21.17
C ALA A 61 18.36 -18.22 -19.71
N ASP A 62 19.22 -17.80 -18.79
CA ASP A 62 18.89 -17.62 -17.37
C ASP A 62 17.80 -16.56 -17.18
N GLN A 63 17.90 -15.44 -17.91
CA GLN A 63 16.91 -14.36 -17.87
C GLN A 63 15.54 -14.81 -18.40
N ARG A 64 15.51 -15.69 -19.42
CA ARG A 64 14.25 -16.29 -19.90
C ARG A 64 13.65 -17.25 -18.86
N ALA A 65 14.50 -18.05 -18.20
CA ALA A 65 14.06 -18.94 -17.14
C ALA A 65 13.48 -18.15 -15.94
N ASP A 66 14.14 -17.06 -15.55
CA ASP A 66 13.65 -16.13 -14.53
C ASP A 66 12.27 -15.56 -14.92
N LEU A 67 12.12 -15.06 -16.15
CA LEU A 67 10.82 -14.56 -16.64
C LEU A 67 9.72 -15.64 -16.58
N ALA A 68 10.03 -16.88 -16.93
CA ALA A 68 9.07 -17.99 -16.85
C ALA A 68 8.65 -18.26 -15.38
N VAL A 69 9.60 -18.26 -14.45
CA VAL A 69 9.32 -18.40 -13.01
C VAL A 69 8.45 -17.25 -12.51
N LEU A 70 8.74 -16.00 -12.94
CA LEU A 70 7.94 -14.82 -12.59
C LEU A 70 6.49 -14.96 -13.07
N VAL A 71 6.27 -15.46 -14.29
CA VAL A 71 4.91 -15.71 -14.82
C VAL A 71 4.18 -16.75 -13.98
N VAL A 72 4.83 -17.86 -13.62
CA VAL A 72 4.23 -18.90 -12.77
C VAL A 72 3.84 -18.32 -11.41
N GLN A 73 4.74 -17.58 -10.76
CA GLN A 73 4.49 -16.95 -9.47
C GLN A 73 3.33 -15.93 -9.54
N PHE A 74 3.26 -15.13 -10.62
CA PHE A 74 2.16 -14.19 -10.85
C PHE A 74 0.81 -14.91 -10.98
N VAL A 75 0.75 -16.00 -11.75
CA VAL A 75 -0.48 -16.79 -11.93
C VAL A 75 -0.92 -17.38 -10.60
N VAL A 76 0.00 -17.99 -9.84
CA VAL A 76 -0.28 -18.56 -8.52
C VAL A 76 -0.79 -17.49 -7.54
N GLY A 77 -0.14 -16.33 -7.49
CA GLY A 77 -0.57 -15.22 -6.64
C GLY A 77 -1.93 -14.66 -7.02
N SER A 78 -2.21 -14.54 -8.32
CA SER A 78 -3.51 -14.07 -8.82
C SER A 78 -4.63 -15.06 -8.47
N ILE A 79 -4.39 -16.36 -8.63
CA ILE A 79 -5.34 -17.42 -8.23
C ILE A 79 -5.59 -17.38 -6.72
N ALA A 80 -4.54 -17.23 -5.90
CA ALA A 80 -4.68 -17.14 -4.45
C ALA A 80 -5.54 -15.93 -4.04
N VAL A 81 -5.25 -14.74 -4.59
CA VAL A 81 -6.03 -13.52 -4.33
C VAL A 81 -7.49 -13.69 -4.79
N ALA A 82 -7.72 -14.18 -6.01
CA ALA A 82 -9.06 -14.42 -6.53
C ALA A 82 -9.85 -15.40 -5.66
N SER A 83 -9.22 -16.49 -5.24
CA SER A 83 -9.84 -17.52 -4.39
C SER A 83 -10.28 -16.94 -3.05
N VAL A 84 -9.42 -16.16 -2.39
CA VAL A 84 -9.76 -15.51 -1.11
C VAL A 84 -10.88 -14.49 -1.29
N LEU A 85 -10.85 -13.70 -2.37
CA LEU A 85 -11.91 -12.73 -2.68
C LEU A 85 -13.27 -13.41 -2.91
N LEU A 86 -13.30 -14.53 -3.63
CA LEU A 86 -14.51 -15.30 -3.89
C LEU A 86 -15.08 -15.91 -2.61
N ILE A 87 -14.25 -16.58 -1.81
CA ILE A 87 -14.66 -17.26 -0.58
C ILE A 87 -15.15 -16.25 0.46
N ARG A 88 -14.49 -15.10 0.58
CA ARG A 88 -14.73 -14.14 1.67
C ARG A 88 -15.53 -12.91 1.28
N LYS A 89 -16.11 -12.82 0.07
CA LYS A 89 -16.72 -11.61 -0.48
C LYS A 89 -17.54 -10.80 0.53
N ARG A 90 -18.44 -11.47 1.27
CA ARG A 90 -19.29 -10.83 2.30
C ARG A 90 -18.51 -10.37 3.54
N THR A 91 -17.66 -11.23 4.10
CA THR A 91 -16.86 -10.91 5.30
C THR A 91 -15.79 -9.86 5.03
N LEU A 92 -15.19 -9.85 3.85
CA LEU A 92 -14.18 -8.86 3.46
C LEU A 92 -14.76 -7.46 3.32
N ALA A 93 -15.99 -7.34 2.81
CA ALA A 93 -16.67 -6.05 2.73
C ALA A 93 -16.90 -5.43 4.11
N ALA A 94 -17.13 -6.26 5.13
CA ALA A 94 -17.26 -5.80 6.52
C ALA A 94 -15.92 -5.51 7.21
N ALA A 95 -14.85 -6.20 6.81
CA ALA A 95 -13.53 -6.09 7.46
C ALA A 95 -12.62 -5.01 6.86
N LEU A 96 -12.75 -4.73 5.56
CA LEU A 96 -11.93 -3.74 4.86
C LEU A 96 -12.62 -2.37 4.88
N PRO A 97 -11.85 -1.27 5.02
CA PRO A 97 -12.44 0.05 4.93
C PRO A 97 -13.03 0.30 3.54
N ALA A 98 -14.02 1.20 3.49
CA ALA A 98 -14.50 1.74 2.23
C ALA A 98 -13.33 2.27 1.40
N ARG A 99 -13.41 2.11 0.08
CA ARG A 99 -12.32 2.51 -0.82
C ARG A 99 -12.30 4.03 -0.78
N ARG A 100 -11.17 4.62 -0.41
CA ARG A 100 -10.99 6.07 -0.37
C ARG A 100 -9.83 6.46 -1.28
N GLY A 101 -9.88 7.69 -1.79
CA GLY A 101 -8.82 8.28 -2.58
C GLY A 101 -8.74 7.85 -4.05
N SER A 102 -8.02 8.67 -4.81
CA SER A 102 -7.73 8.48 -6.22
C SER A 102 -6.57 7.49 -6.46
N ALA A 103 -6.28 7.18 -7.72
CA ALA A 103 -5.07 6.42 -8.07
C ALA A 103 -3.80 7.24 -7.81
N ALA A 104 -3.86 8.56 -8.03
CA ALA A 104 -2.75 9.46 -7.73
C ALA A 104 -2.45 9.46 -6.22
N ASP A 105 -3.47 9.42 -5.37
CA ASP A 105 -3.29 9.40 -3.91
C ASP A 105 -2.55 8.14 -3.45
N ALA A 106 -2.88 6.99 -4.06
CA ALA A 106 -2.21 5.72 -3.78
C ALA A 106 -0.77 5.73 -4.30
N ALA A 107 -0.55 6.24 -5.51
CA ALA A 107 0.78 6.35 -6.10
C ALA A 107 1.67 7.26 -5.26
N VAL A 108 1.19 8.45 -4.90
CA VAL A 108 1.91 9.41 -4.06
C VAL A 108 2.23 8.83 -2.70
N ALA A 109 1.26 8.18 -2.03
CA ALA A 109 1.51 7.57 -0.73
C ALA A 109 2.58 6.46 -0.79
N PHE A 110 2.54 5.64 -1.84
CA PHE A 110 3.50 4.54 -1.99
C PHE A 110 4.89 5.06 -2.35
N CYS A 111 4.97 6.00 -3.28
CA CYS A 111 6.17 6.73 -3.61
C CYS A 111 6.80 7.38 -2.36
N ALA A 112 5.99 8.06 -1.54
CA ALA A 112 6.46 8.68 -0.30
C ALA A 112 7.08 7.67 0.65
N ALA A 113 6.45 6.51 0.80
CA ALA A 113 6.96 5.46 1.64
C ALA A 113 8.30 4.92 1.13
N ILE A 114 8.45 4.73 -0.19
CA ILE A 114 9.72 4.28 -0.77
C ILE A 114 10.80 5.35 -0.57
N ALA A 115 10.51 6.62 -0.85
CA ALA A 115 11.44 7.72 -0.65
C ALA A 115 11.86 7.87 0.82
N ALA A 116 10.92 7.80 1.76
CA ALA A 116 11.20 7.85 3.18
C ALA A 116 12.02 6.64 3.66
N SER A 117 11.71 5.45 3.16
CA SER A 117 12.49 4.23 3.45
C SER A 117 13.92 4.37 2.93
N SER A 118 14.10 4.87 1.71
CA SER A 118 15.43 5.13 1.14
C SER A 118 16.20 6.18 1.94
N ALA A 119 15.58 7.32 2.28
CA ALA A 119 16.23 8.36 3.06
C ALA A 119 16.65 7.87 4.47
N LEU A 120 15.78 7.09 5.13
CA LEU A 120 16.09 6.51 6.43
C LEU A 120 17.27 5.54 6.33
N VAL A 121 17.28 4.65 5.33
CA VAL A 121 18.36 3.68 5.20
C VAL A 121 19.67 4.36 4.82
N LEU A 122 19.66 5.40 3.97
CA LEU A 122 20.86 6.20 3.70
C LEU A 122 21.42 6.84 4.98
N ALA A 123 20.56 7.35 5.86
CA ALA A 123 21.00 7.86 7.16
C ALA A 123 21.60 6.74 8.04
N LEU A 124 20.97 5.56 8.08
CA LEU A 124 21.48 4.42 8.84
C LEU A 124 22.80 3.88 8.28
N ASP A 125 22.94 3.81 6.96
CA ASP A 125 24.16 3.41 6.26
C ASP A 125 25.32 4.36 6.58
N SER A 126 25.07 5.68 6.55
CA SER A 126 26.05 6.70 6.92
C SER A 126 26.55 6.57 8.37
N SER A 127 25.74 6.00 9.26
CA SER A 127 26.09 5.71 10.66
C SER A 127 26.65 4.30 10.87
N GLY A 128 26.75 3.48 9.82
CA GLY A 128 27.20 2.09 9.86
C GLY A 128 26.21 1.11 10.50
N LEU A 129 24.97 1.52 10.77
CA LEU A 129 23.96 0.70 11.47
C LEU A 129 23.21 -0.27 10.54
N ALA A 130 23.05 0.07 9.25
CA ALA A 130 22.37 -0.78 8.27
C ALA A 130 22.98 -0.58 6.88
N ARG A 131 24.05 -1.32 6.58
CA ARG A 131 24.86 -1.09 5.38
C ARG A 131 24.25 -1.66 4.09
N PHE A 132 24.52 -0.98 2.98
CA PHE A 132 24.31 -1.46 1.61
C PHE A 132 25.64 -1.97 1.03
N ASP A 133 26.16 -3.07 1.56
CA ASP A 133 27.55 -3.51 1.35
C ASP A 133 27.72 -4.84 0.60
N ILE A 134 26.62 -5.54 0.31
CA ILE A 134 26.69 -6.93 -0.18
C ILE A 134 26.38 -7.07 -1.68
N SER A 135 25.61 -6.16 -2.28
CA SER A 135 25.18 -6.35 -3.66
C SER A 135 26.17 -5.77 -4.67
N VAL A 136 26.60 -6.62 -5.58
CA VAL A 136 27.00 -6.19 -6.92
C VAL A 136 25.88 -6.61 -7.88
N PRO A 137 25.29 -5.69 -8.66
CA PRO A 137 24.23 -6.03 -9.60
C PRO A 137 24.70 -7.12 -10.57
N ALA A 138 23.82 -8.09 -10.87
CA ALA A 138 24.11 -9.10 -11.88
C ALA A 138 24.41 -8.45 -13.23
N VAL A 139 25.44 -8.94 -13.91
CA VAL A 139 25.73 -8.56 -15.29
C VAL A 139 24.77 -9.32 -16.20
N VAL A 140 24.05 -8.62 -17.06
CA VAL A 140 23.03 -9.20 -17.94
C VAL A 140 23.43 -9.08 -19.40
N GLU A 141 23.26 -10.17 -20.16
CA GLU A 141 23.50 -10.14 -21.61
C GLU A 141 22.43 -9.37 -22.41
N SER A 142 21.21 -9.23 -21.88
CA SER A 142 20.08 -8.63 -22.59
C SER A 142 19.41 -7.53 -21.75
N PRO A 143 19.69 -6.25 -22.03
CA PRO A 143 19.08 -5.13 -21.32
C PRO A 143 17.55 -5.12 -21.40
N ALA A 144 16.99 -5.55 -22.53
CA ALA A 144 15.54 -5.61 -22.72
C ALA A 144 14.89 -6.68 -21.82
N LEU A 145 15.50 -7.87 -21.69
CA LEU A 145 14.99 -8.91 -20.79
C LEU A 145 15.13 -8.49 -19.33
N ALA A 146 16.21 -7.79 -18.97
CA ALA A 146 16.37 -7.23 -17.63
C ALA A 146 15.29 -6.20 -17.28
N ALA A 147 14.95 -5.30 -18.20
CA ALA A 147 13.86 -4.35 -18.03
C ALA A 147 12.49 -5.05 -17.88
N LEU A 148 12.23 -6.08 -18.70
CA LEU A 148 11.00 -6.88 -18.60
C LEU A 148 10.92 -7.67 -17.28
N SER A 149 12.02 -8.28 -16.83
CA SER A 149 12.11 -8.94 -15.52
C SER A 149 11.84 -7.92 -14.39
N ALA A 150 12.41 -6.71 -14.49
CA ALA A 150 12.17 -5.63 -13.52
C ALA A 150 10.71 -5.16 -13.48
N VAL A 151 10.01 -5.02 -14.62
CA VAL A 151 8.57 -4.69 -14.63
C VAL A 151 7.77 -5.82 -13.98
N SER A 152 8.09 -7.06 -14.33
CA SER A 152 7.36 -8.24 -13.88
C SER A 152 7.59 -8.56 -12.40
N ALA A 153 8.65 -8.05 -11.77
CA ALA A 153 8.82 -8.09 -10.32
C ALA A 153 7.64 -7.41 -9.57
N GLY A 154 7.16 -6.28 -10.09
CA GLY A 154 5.97 -5.60 -9.55
C GLY A 154 4.70 -6.46 -9.66
N LEU A 155 4.53 -7.15 -10.79
CA LEU A 155 3.42 -8.09 -11.00
C LEU A 155 3.51 -9.27 -10.05
N ARG A 156 4.71 -9.80 -9.79
CA ARG A 156 4.92 -10.92 -8.88
C ARG A 156 4.64 -10.54 -7.43
N GLU A 157 5.30 -9.49 -6.94
CA GLU A 157 5.41 -9.27 -5.50
C GLU A 157 4.17 -8.62 -4.92
N GLU A 158 3.55 -7.65 -5.60
CA GLU A 158 2.43 -6.91 -5.00
C GLU A 158 1.18 -7.76 -4.73
N PRO A 159 0.76 -8.69 -5.61
CA PRO A 159 -0.35 -9.57 -5.31
C PRO A 159 -0.06 -10.47 -4.10
N LEU A 160 1.15 -11.02 -4.01
CA LEU A 160 1.54 -11.99 -2.99
C LEU A 160 1.91 -11.36 -1.64
N MET A 161 2.54 -10.20 -1.65
CA MET A 161 3.13 -9.57 -0.47
C MET A 161 2.34 -8.37 0.04
N ALA A 162 1.54 -7.70 -0.80
CA ALA A 162 0.69 -6.61 -0.37
C ALA A 162 -0.78 -7.03 -0.31
N ALA A 163 -1.32 -7.58 -1.41
CA ALA A 163 -2.75 -7.88 -1.49
C ALA A 163 -3.16 -9.13 -0.71
N LEU A 164 -2.49 -10.26 -0.95
CA LEU A 164 -2.82 -11.55 -0.34
C LEU A 164 -2.86 -11.50 1.20
N PRO A 165 -1.85 -10.92 1.90
CA PRO A 165 -1.88 -10.85 3.36
C PRO A 165 -3.08 -10.04 3.85
N VAL A 166 -3.40 -8.93 3.20
CA VAL A 166 -4.56 -8.10 3.55
C VAL A 166 -5.87 -8.86 3.34
N VAL A 167 -6.07 -9.49 2.18
CA VAL A 167 -7.34 -10.22 1.93
C VAL A 167 -7.46 -11.47 2.78
N LEU A 168 -6.36 -12.06 3.23
CA LEU A 168 -6.37 -13.25 4.08
C LEU A 168 -6.63 -12.89 5.55
N LEU A 169 -5.99 -11.83 6.03
CA LEU A 169 -5.84 -11.54 7.46
C LEU A 169 -6.67 -10.34 7.95
N ALA A 170 -7.18 -9.49 7.05
CA ALA A 170 -8.06 -8.39 7.46
C ALA A 170 -9.31 -8.90 8.18
N GLY A 171 -9.62 -8.25 9.31
CA GLY A 171 -10.68 -8.64 10.24
C GLY A 171 -10.30 -9.76 11.21
N ARG A 172 -9.09 -10.33 11.11
CA ARG A 172 -8.56 -11.34 12.06
C ARG A 172 -7.43 -10.81 12.93
N VAL A 173 -6.58 -9.96 12.36
CA VAL A 173 -5.42 -9.35 13.04
C VAL A 173 -5.38 -7.85 12.76
N PRO A 174 -4.77 -7.05 13.66
CA PRO A 174 -4.59 -5.63 13.41
C PRO A 174 -3.73 -5.41 12.17
N ILE A 175 -4.03 -4.36 11.40
CA ILE A 175 -3.31 -4.03 10.17
C ILE A 175 -1.80 -3.90 10.38
N GLY A 176 -1.37 -3.36 11.54
CA GLY A 176 0.04 -3.27 11.91
C GLY A 176 0.75 -4.61 11.95
N ALA A 177 0.10 -5.68 12.41
CA ALA A 177 0.68 -7.03 12.41
C ALA A 177 0.83 -7.57 10.97
N ILE A 178 -0.15 -7.31 10.10
CA ILE A 178 -0.07 -7.68 8.67
C ILE A 178 1.10 -6.94 8.01
N MET A 179 1.26 -5.64 8.31
CA MET A 179 2.35 -4.81 7.81
C MET A 179 3.71 -5.35 8.26
N VAL A 180 3.87 -5.70 9.54
CA VAL A 180 5.11 -6.27 10.07
C VAL A 180 5.45 -7.59 9.37
N VAL A 181 4.49 -8.52 9.28
CA VAL A 181 4.71 -9.83 8.66
C VAL A 181 5.12 -9.67 7.19
N ALA A 182 4.34 -8.92 6.40
CA ALA A 182 4.64 -8.69 5.00
C ALA A 182 5.94 -7.91 4.78
N GLY A 183 6.21 -6.91 5.63
CA GLY A 183 7.45 -6.15 5.64
C GLY A 183 8.64 -7.06 5.88
N VAL A 184 8.64 -7.85 6.96
CA VAL A 184 9.74 -8.79 7.28
C VAL A 184 9.96 -9.80 6.16
N MET A 185 8.89 -10.40 5.63
CA MET A 185 8.98 -11.29 4.47
C MET A 185 9.67 -10.58 3.30
N ARG A 186 9.27 -9.33 2.98
CA ARG A 186 9.90 -8.59 1.89
C ARG A 186 11.35 -8.24 2.22
N GLY A 187 11.65 -7.84 3.45
CA GLY A 187 13.01 -7.59 3.93
C GLY A 187 13.93 -8.77 3.63
N PHE A 188 13.50 -9.99 3.93
CA PHE A 188 14.28 -11.20 3.66
C PHE A 188 14.55 -11.44 2.16
N LEU A 189 13.65 -11.03 1.25
CA LEU A 189 13.90 -11.11 -0.18
C LEU A 189 15.03 -10.20 -0.63
N TYR A 190 15.21 -9.07 0.04
CA TYR A 190 16.17 -8.02 -0.31
C TYR A 190 17.38 -8.04 0.61
N LEU A 191 17.54 -9.11 1.40
CA LEU A 191 18.67 -9.26 2.30
C LEU A 191 19.99 -9.29 1.51
N TYR A 192 20.01 -9.76 0.25
CA TYR A 192 21.18 -9.74 -0.64
C TYR A 192 21.78 -8.35 -0.91
N PHE A 193 21.07 -7.27 -0.54
CA PHE A 193 21.57 -5.89 -0.54
C PHE A 193 22.25 -5.50 0.78
N GLY A 194 22.41 -6.41 1.74
CA GLY A 194 22.89 -6.13 3.09
C GLY A 194 21.77 -5.80 4.08
N GLY A 195 22.17 -5.41 5.29
CA GLY A 195 21.23 -5.01 6.35
C GLY A 195 20.39 -3.79 5.95
N GLY A 196 20.96 -2.86 5.19
CA GLY A 196 20.25 -1.72 4.62
C GLY A 196 19.16 -2.15 3.65
N GLY A 197 19.46 -3.11 2.79
CA GLY A 197 18.52 -3.76 1.87
C GLY A 197 17.27 -4.31 2.56
N PHE A 198 17.48 -5.07 3.64
CA PHE A 198 16.39 -5.60 4.46
C PHE A 198 15.51 -4.50 5.04
N VAL A 199 16.11 -3.50 5.70
CA VAL A 199 15.37 -2.42 6.36
C VAL A 199 14.58 -1.62 5.33
N TRP A 200 15.22 -1.27 4.21
CA TRP A 200 14.58 -0.57 3.10
C TRP A 200 13.36 -1.34 2.60
N ALA A 201 13.52 -2.62 2.28
CA ALA A 201 12.46 -3.47 1.76
C ALA A 201 11.35 -3.77 2.76
N ALA A 202 11.69 -3.90 4.05
CA ALA A 202 10.71 -4.11 5.09
C ALA A 202 9.79 -2.90 5.28
N LEU A 203 10.35 -1.69 5.27
CA LEU A 203 9.60 -0.46 5.46
C LEU A 203 8.65 -0.18 4.29
N TRP A 204 9.13 -0.25 3.05
CA TRP A 204 8.25 -0.01 1.91
C TRP A 204 7.29 -1.19 1.66
N GLY A 205 7.68 -2.43 1.99
CA GLY A 205 6.78 -3.59 1.97
C GLY A 205 5.61 -3.46 2.95
N ALA A 206 5.88 -3.01 4.17
CA ALA A 206 4.86 -2.66 5.16
C ALA A 206 3.94 -1.55 4.65
N ALA A 207 4.50 -0.53 4.00
CA ALA A 207 3.72 0.55 3.40
C ALA A 207 2.84 0.07 2.23
N ALA A 208 3.33 -0.84 1.39
CA ALA A 208 2.54 -1.42 0.29
C ALA A 208 1.26 -2.09 0.82
N VAL A 209 1.38 -2.85 1.91
CA VAL A 209 0.22 -3.44 2.63
C VAL A 209 -0.76 -2.35 3.06
N TRP A 210 -0.28 -1.28 3.69
CA TRP A 210 -1.13 -0.19 4.15
C TRP A 210 -1.81 0.55 2.99
N VAL A 211 -1.07 0.86 1.92
CA VAL A 211 -1.60 1.50 0.71
C VAL A 211 -2.66 0.61 0.07
N TYR A 212 -2.42 -0.69 -0.05
CA TYR A 212 -3.44 -1.61 -0.56
C TYR A 212 -4.68 -1.65 0.35
N PHE A 213 -4.49 -1.77 1.66
CA PHE A 213 -5.59 -1.78 2.63
C PHE A 213 -6.47 -0.54 2.54
N LYS A 214 -5.87 0.65 2.37
CA LYS A 214 -6.57 1.94 2.31
C LYS A 214 -7.20 2.23 0.95
N TYR A 215 -6.44 2.08 -0.13
CA TYR A 215 -6.85 2.53 -1.47
C TYR A 215 -7.41 1.40 -2.36
N ARG A 216 -7.09 0.13 -2.03
CA ARG A 216 -7.52 -1.08 -2.77
C ARG A 216 -7.23 -1.01 -4.26
N ARG A 217 -6.05 -0.51 -4.63
CA ARG A 217 -5.57 -0.33 -6.00
C ARG A 217 -4.29 -1.11 -6.24
N LEU A 218 -4.42 -2.44 -6.36
CA LEU A 218 -3.27 -3.33 -6.59
C LEU A 218 -2.47 -2.94 -7.84
N TRP A 219 -3.15 -2.59 -8.93
CA TRP A 219 -2.47 -2.20 -10.17
C TRP A 219 -1.54 -0.99 -10.00
N VAL A 220 -1.86 -0.05 -9.09
CA VAL A 220 -1.00 1.11 -8.82
C VAL A 220 0.31 0.65 -8.17
N LEU A 221 0.21 -0.24 -7.19
CA LEU A 221 1.40 -0.82 -6.54
C LEU A 221 2.27 -1.56 -7.56
N VAL A 222 1.65 -2.40 -8.40
CA VAL A 222 2.33 -3.15 -9.45
C VAL A 222 3.11 -2.22 -10.38
N VAL A 223 2.44 -1.18 -10.90
CA VAL A 223 3.05 -0.24 -11.85
C VAL A 223 4.17 0.56 -11.19
N VAL A 224 3.93 1.14 -10.01
CA VAL A 224 4.93 1.96 -9.31
C VAL A 224 6.14 1.11 -8.92
N HIS A 225 5.93 -0.09 -8.38
CA HIS A 225 7.01 -1.01 -8.04
C HIS A 225 7.81 -1.42 -9.29
N GLY A 226 7.14 -1.85 -10.36
CA GLY A 226 7.81 -2.22 -11.61
C GLY A 226 8.62 -1.08 -12.25
N LEU A 227 8.12 0.16 -12.16
CA LEU A 227 8.85 1.34 -12.63
C LEU A 227 10.11 1.60 -11.80
N ILE A 228 10.02 1.50 -10.47
CA ILE A 228 11.16 1.73 -9.57
C ILE A 228 12.25 0.67 -9.80
N MET A 229 11.87 -0.59 -9.96
CA MET A 229 12.82 -1.67 -10.28
C MET A 229 13.49 -1.45 -11.64
N ASN A 230 12.78 -0.89 -12.63
CA ASN A 230 13.40 -0.55 -13.92
C ASN A 230 14.43 0.56 -13.80
N ILE A 231 14.18 1.55 -12.97
CA ILE A 231 15.13 2.64 -12.75
C ILE A 231 16.38 2.11 -12.05
N GLN A 232 16.24 1.13 -11.16
CA GLN A 232 17.39 0.37 -10.64
C GLN A 232 18.04 -0.53 -11.71
N ALA A 233 17.31 -1.03 -12.70
CA ALA A 233 17.88 -1.79 -13.81
C ALA A 233 18.67 -0.90 -14.80
N PHE A 234 18.29 0.38 -14.95
CA PHE A 234 19.04 1.35 -15.75
C PHE A 234 20.44 1.63 -15.19
N ASP A 235 20.63 1.47 -13.88
CA ASP A 235 21.95 1.50 -13.24
C ASP A 235 22.91 0.42 -13.80
N ARG A 236 22.37 -0.72 -14.24
CA ARG A 236 23.15 -1.82 -14.85
C ARG A 236 23.61 -1.51 -16.27
N VAL A 237 23.05 -0.48 -16.89
CA VAL A 237 23.35 -0.07 -18.29
C VAL A 237 24.25 1.16 -18.31
N ILE A 238 24.18 2.01 -17.27
CA ILE A 238 24.96 3.24 -17.16
C ILE A 238 26.08 3.03 -16.14
N GLY A 239 27.25 2.56 -16.62
CA GLY A 239 28.41 2.21 -15.80
C GLY A 239 29.17 3.39 -15.18
N TYR A 240 28.49 4.27 -14.46
CA TYR A 240 29.13 5.26 -13.58
C TYR A 240 28.80 4.91 -12.13
N ASP A 241 29.82 4.81 -11.26
CA ASP A 241 29.67 4.58 -9.82
C ASP A 241 28.79 5.63 -9.11
N SER A 242 28.52 6.75 -9.77
CA SER A 242 27.63 7.83 -9.33
C SER A 242 26.27 7.89 -10.04
N ALA A 243 26.03 7.08 -11.09
CA ALA A 243 24.76 7.07 -11.83
C ALA A 243 23.65 6.39 -11.03
N ALA A 244 23.92 5.30 -10.31
CA ALA A 244 22.98 4.67 -9.35
C ALA A 244 22.39 5.71 -8.41
N MET A 245 23.30 6.46 -7.79
CA MET A 245 22.97 7.49 -6.82
C MET A 245 22.22 8.64 -7.50
N VAL A 246 22.66 9.13 -8.68
CA VAL A 246 22.02 10.24 -9.42
C VAL A 246 20.65 9.86 -9.99
N LEU A 247 20.47 8.63 -10.49
CA LEU A 247 19.18 8.13 -10.96
C LEU A 247 18.23 7.88 -9.80
N GLN A 248 18.74 7.40 -8.67
CA GLN A 248 18.01 7.24 -7.41
C GLN A 248 17.66 8.61 -6.81
N TRP A 249 18.52 9.62 -6.90
CA TRP A 249 18.23 11.02 -6.59
C TRP A 249 17.24 11.66 -7.55
N ALA A 250 17.31 11.37 -8.85
CA ALA A 250 16.34 11.83 -9.83
C ALA A 250 14.98 11.17 -9.59
N ASN A 251 14.96 9.90 -9.20
CA ASN A 251 13.76 9.20 -8.78
C ASN A 251 13.20 9.81 -7.51
N ILE A 252 14.05 10.02 -6.50
CA ILE A 252 13.68 10.70 -5.26
C ILE A 252 13.14 12.07 -5.59
N LEU A 253 13.75 12.88 -6.46
CA LEU A 253 13.33 14.23 -6.85
C LEU A 253 12.04 14.27 -7.69
N ILE A 254 11.85 13.33 -8.62
CA ILE A 254 10.60 13.21 -9.40
C ILE A 254 9.46 12.74 -8.48
N LEU A 255 9.73 11.79 -7.60
CA LEU A 255 8.80 11.37 -6.55
C LEU A 255 8.52 12.50 -5.56
N PHE A 256 9.54 13.25 -5.13
CA PHE A 256 9.45 14.39 -4.22
C PHE A 256 8.68 15.52 -4.88
N GLY A 257 8.88 15.77 -6.17
CA GLY A 257 8.12 16.74 -6.96
C GLY A 257 6.65 16.37 -7.03
N ALA A 258 6.34 15.09 -7.33
CA ALA A 258 4.97 14.58 -7.31
C ALA A 258 4.33 14.64 -5.90
N LEU A 259 5.13 14.41 -4.85
CA LEU A 259 4.74 14.54 -3.44
C LEU A 259 4.46 15.99 -3.04
N THR A 260 5.36 16.91 -3.38
CA THR A 260 5.25 18.33 -3.06
C THR A 260 4.03 18.93 -3.76
N LEU A 261 3.83 18.62 -5.05
CA LEU A 261 2.66 19.06 -5.83
C LEU A 261 1.33 18.49 -5.32
N TRP A 262 1.35 17.36 -4.60
CA TRP A 262 0.13 16.70 -4.12
C TRP A 262 -0.17 16.94 -2.63
N ILE A 263 0.85 16.93 -1.77
CA ILE A 263 0.75 17.14 -0.32
C ILE A 263 0.66 18.63 0.02
N VAL A 264 1.49 19.49 -0.58
CA VAL A 264 1.55 20.90 -0.18
C VAL A 264 0.23 21.63 -0.41
N PRO A 265 -0.48 21.48 -1.55
CA PRO A 265 -1.77 22.13 -1.72
C PRO A 265 -2.83 21.64 -0.73
N ARG A 266 -2.79 20.36 -0.35
CA ARG A 266 -3.74 19.77 0.61
C ARG A 266 -3.44 20.16 2.05
N ALA A 267 -2.16 20.16 2.43
CA ALA A 267 -1.71 20.64 3.73
C ALA A 267 -2.00 22.14 3.90
N LEU A 268 -1.71 22.96 2.88
CA LEU A 268 -2.06 24.38 2.87
C LEU A 268 -3.58 24.60 2.89
N SER A 269 -4.38 23.76 2.22
CA SER A 269 -5.83 23.84 2.30
C SER A 269 -6.39 23.50 3.69
N SER A 270 -5.73 22.61 4.44
CA SER A 270 -6.09 22.33 5.83
C SER A 270 -5.64 23.41 6.82
N VAL A 271 -4.61 24.19 6.47
CA VAL A 271 -4.12 25.31 7.29
C VAL A 271 -4.89 26.61 7.02
N ARG A 272 -5.42 26.81 5.80
CA ARG A 272 -6.24 27.97 5.42
C ARG A 272 -7.71 27.91 5.87
N LEU A 273 -8.07 27.00 6.78
CA LEU A 273 -9.41 26.91 7.38
C LEU A 273 -9.71 28.01 8.42
N GLY A 274 -8.85 29.03 8.54
CA GLY A 274 -9.03 30.20 9.40
C GLY A 274 -9.49 31.50 8.71
N ASP A 275 -9.34 31.65 7.38
CA ASP A 275 -9.52 32.95 6.70
C ASP A 275 -10.92 33.20 6.09
N ARG A 276 -11.92 32.39 6.45
CA ARG A 276 -13.33 32.64 6.05
C ARG A 276 -14.14 33.35 7.13
N ARG A 277 -13.51 34.30 7.84
CA ARG A 277 -14.17 35.13 8.85
C ARG A 277 -13.71 36.59 8.80
N GLY A 278 -13.68 37.15 7.60
CA GLY A 278 -13.49 38.58 7.36
C GLY A 278 -13.89 38.89 5.93
N ASP A 279 -14.76 39.86 5.74
CA ASP A 279 -15.14 40.45 4.46
C ASP A 279 -16.03 39.63 3.53
N LEU A 280 -17.34 39.74 3.79
CA LEU A 280 -18.28 40.36 2.85
C LEU A 280 -19.56 40.73 3.62
N ARG A 281 -19.45 41.81 4.39
CA ARG A 281 -20.58 42.60 4.86
C ARG A 281 -20.23 44.06 4.60
N THR A 282 -20.61 44.56 3.43
CA THR A 282 -20.97 45.96 3.08
C THR A 282 -20.76 46.22 1.59
N SER A 283 -21.70 45.79 0.77
CA SER A 283 -22.28 46.59 -0.30
C SER A 283 -23.43 45.78 -0.85
N ASP A 284 -24.64 46.07 -0.35
CA ASP A 284 -25.93 45.99 -1.04
C ASP A 284 -26.99 46.18 0.05
N LEU A 285 -27.03 47.42 0.54
CA LEU A 285 -28.20 48.00 1.20
C LEU A 285 -29.16 48.40 0.07
N VAL A 286 -30.22 47.61 -0.13
CA VAL A 286 -31.52 48.10 -0.57
C VAL A 286 -32.54 47.50 0.41
N GLU A 287 -33.37 48.36 0.98
CA GLU A 287 -34.15 48.23 2.21
C GLU A 287 -35.18 47.07 2.24
N PRO A 288 -35.59 46.58 3.42
CA PRO A 288 -36.75 45.73 3.58
C PRO A 288 -38.01 46.58 3.76
N GLU A 289 -38.92 46.55 2.78
CA GLU A 289 -40.30 47.02 2.95
C GLU A 289 -41.22 45.82 3.23
N VAL A 290 -42.05 45.97 4.26
CA VAL A 290 -42.99 45.00 4.83
C VAL A 290 -44.32 45.07 4.08
N SER A 291 -44.94 43.93 3.70
CA SER A 291 -46.40 43.72 3.85
C SER A 291 -46.84 42.28 3.50
N ASP A 292 -47.61 41.71 4.43
CA ASP A 292 -48.69 40.73 4.28
C ASP A 292 -48.43 39.29 3.80
N VAL A 293 -48.35 38.37 4.78
CA VAL A 293 -48.71 36.95 4.61
C VAL A 293 -49.93 36.67 5.50
N PRO A 294 -51.08 36.18 4.97
CA PRO A 294 -52.26 35.87 5.77
C PRO A 294 -52.06 34.65 6.67
N GLU A 295 -52.48 34.76 7.94
CA GLU A 295 -52.57 33.67 8.91
C GLU A 295 -53.47 32.52 8.44
N LEU A 296 -52.98 31.29 8.58
CA LEU A 296 -53.76 30.07 8.40
C LEU A 296 -54.64 29.80 9.65
N PRO A 297 -55.89 29.32 9.49
CA PRO A 297 -56.79 29.09 10.62
C PRO A 297 -56.35 27.92 11.50
N HIS A 298 -56.34 28.17 12.80
CA HIS A 298 -56.06 27.21 13.88
C HIS A 298 -57.22 26.21 14.02
N VAL A 299 -56.95 24.92 13.82
CA VAL A 299 -57.88 23.83 14.14
C VAL A 299 -57.53 23.27 15.53
N PRO A 300 -58.46 23.18 16.50
CA PRO A 300 -58.20 22.57 17.81
C PRO A 300 -58.20 21.03 17.73
N PRO A 301 -57.48 20.34 18.64
CA PRO A 301 -57.49 18.89 18.71
C PRO A 301 -58.75 18.36 19.42
N ASP A 302 -59.43 17.39 18.80
CA ASP A 302 -60.54 16.66 19.42
C ASP A 302 -60.00 15.63 20.42
N ASP A 303 -60.32 15.85 21.69
CA ASP A 303 -60.20 14.90 22.79
C ASP A 303 -61.58 14.26 23.00
N ALA A 304 -61.76 13.00 22.59
CA ALA A 304 -62.92 12.21 22.99
C ALA A 304 -62.51 10.76 23.28
N SER A 305 -62.26 10.55 24.57
CA SER A 305 -62.23 9.28 25.26
C SER A 305 -63.30 8.28 24.78
N ARG A 306 -62.88 7.12 24.30
CA ARG A 306 -63.64 5.87 24.46
C ARG A 306 -62.73 4.80 25.05
N LYS A 307 -62.99 4.47 26.31
CA LYS A 307 -62.44 3.28 26.97
C LYS A 307 -63.05 2.00 26.36
N PRO A 308 -62.33 0.88 26.43
CA PRO A 308 -62.71 -0.39 25.82
C PRO A 308 -63.58 -1.24 26.75
N PRO A 309 -64.33 -2.24 26.26
CA PRO A 309 -64.73 -3.39 27.04
C PRO A 309 -63.74 -4.56 26.88
N ALA A 310 -63.53 -5.25 27.99
CA ALA A 310 -62.54 -6.30 28.19
C ALA A 310 -63.04 -7.71 27.85
N VAL A 311 -62.08 -8.53 27.44
CA VAL A 311 -61.83 -9.99 27.44
C VAL A 311 -62.93 -10.99 27.88
N SER A 312 -62.90 -12.10 27.14
CA SER A 312 -63.63 -13.40 27.12
C SER A 312 -63.77 -14.18 28.44
N PRO A 313 -64.55 -15.28 28.42
CA PRO A 313 -63.97 -16.63 28.23
C PRO A 313 -64.26 -17.27 26.87
#